data_AF-A0AAD7S4Y8-F1
#
_entry.id   AF-A0AAD7S4Y8-F1
#
_cell.length_a   1.000
_cell.length_b   1.000
_cell.length_c   1.000
_cell.angle_alpha   90.00
_cell.angle_beta   90.00
_cell.angle_gamma   90.00
#
_symmetry.space_group_name_H-M   'P 1'
#
loop_
_entity.id
_entity.type
_entity.pdbx_description
1 polymer ?
#
loop_
_entity_poly.entity_id
_entity_poly.type
_entity_poly.pdbx_seq_one_letter_code
_entity_poly.pdbx_strand_id
1 'polypeptide(L)'
;MPEGVNKYIREPMAKGLAVIDWEEWRPLWIRNWDTKDVYRNHSRRLVAQKNPSWSPEKVGKVAQLEFELSAKNFMLETLRLAKSLRSQQLWGFYLFPDCYNHDYKNSLENYTGRCPDAEVARNDHLTWLWTESTALFPSIYLGKVLDSNPCGRQFVRNRVKEAMRLALVGDGLARPVFVYTRPTYANVLDELTQTDLVATIGESVALGAAGIILWGDATYASNKANCSNLNEYLRGPLGRYLLNVSTAADHCSRTRCSSHGRCLRRRADSDTYLHLSPRSHAIQSQGGKLHVTGSPDAAERNFYRAEFRCQCYSGYKDEACGQMDPAQQQPGAAPGLQAWITILLLPLLAPVLLH
;
A
#
# COMPACT_ATOMS: atom_id res chain seq x y z
N MET A 1 -17.48 13.89 5.22
CA MET A 1 -16.97 12.51 5.45
C MET A 1 -18.05 11.56 6.01
N PRO A 2 -18.73 11.82 7.15
CA PRO A 2 -19.65 10.85 7.75
C PRO A 2 -20.78 10.35 6.84
N GLU A 3 -21.42 11.26 6.10
CA GLU A 3 -22.46 10.93 5.13
C GLU A 3 -21.96 9.98 4.03
N GLY A 4 -20.76 10.22 3.51
CA GLY A 4 -20.12 9.35 2.52
C GLY A 4 -19.88 7.95 3.08
N VAL A 5 -19.31 7.84 4.29
CA VAL A 5 -19.08 6.55 4.95
C VAL A 5 -20.39 5.79 5.15
N ASN A 6 -21.45 6.45 5.64
CA ASN A 6 -22.75 5.81 5.84
C ASN A 6 -23.42 5.40 4.52
N LYS A 7 -23.23 6.16 3.44
CA LYS A 7 -23.78 5.85 2.12
C LYS A 7 -23.12 4.63 1.48
N TYR A 8 -21.78 4.57 1.51
CA TYR A 8 -20.99 3.60 0.75
C TYR A 8 -20.58 2.37 1.57
N ILE A 9 -20.46 2.48 2.89
CA ILE A 9 -20.13 1.38 3.80
C ILE A 9 -21.26 1.27 4.82
N ARG A 10 -22.42 0.78 4.38
CA ARG A 10 -23.65 0.78 5.20
C ARG A 10 -23.50 -0.05 6.47
N GLU A 11 -22.95 -1.25 6.34
CA GLU A 11 -22.77 -2.19 7.44
C GLU A 11 -21.58 -1.78 8.34
N PRO A 12 -21.81 -1.44 9.64
CA PRO A 12 -20.75 -0.98 10.52
C PRO A 12 -19.63 -2.00 10.74
N MET A 13 -19.99 -3.30 10.70
CA MET A 13 -19.09 -4.43 10.92
C MET A 13 -18.53 -5.02 9.63
N ALA A 14 -18.79 -4.42 8.46
CA ALA A 14 -18.20 -4.87 7.22
C ALA A 14 -16.66 -4.84 7.31
N LYS A 15 -16.04 -5.94 6.87
CA LYS A 15 -14.60 -6.04 6.69
C LYS A 15 -14.28 -5.85 5.21
N GLY A 16 -13.23 -5.10 4.92
CA GLY A 16 -12.88 -4.79 3.54
C GLY A 16 -11.79 -3.74 3.43
N LEU A 17 -11.56 -3.30 2.20
CA LEU A 17 -10.65 -2.20 1.88
C LEU A 17 -11.49 -0.93 1.76
N ALA A 18 -11.04 0.14 2.40
CA ALA A 18 -11.66 1.45 2.32
C ALA A 18 -10.59 2.47 1.90
N VAL A 19 -10.63 2.88 0.64
CA VAL A 19 -9.59 3.69 0.02
C VAL A 19 -10.09 5.12 -0.11
N ILE A 20 -9.36 6.07 0.47
CA ILE A 20 -9.63 7.50 0.30
C ILE A 20 -8.87 7.96 -0.94
N ASP A 21 -9.61 8.28 -1.99
CA ASP A 21 -9.05 8.77 -3.24
C ASP A 21 -8.94 10.30 -3.20
N TRP A 22 -7.76 10.78 -2.78
CA TRP A 22 -7.47 12.21 -2.66
C TRP A 22 -6.26 12.57 -3.52
N GLU A 23 -6.51 13.19 -4.65
CA GLU A 23 -5.46 13.52 -5.62
C GLU A 23 -5.25 15.02 -5.82
N GLU A 24 -6.07 15.88 -5.23
CA GLU A 24 -6.08 17.34 -5.48
C GLU A 24 -4.76 18.01 -5.09
N TRP A 25 -4.32 17.83 -3.85
CA TRP A 25 -3.03 18.32 -3.34
C TRP A 25 -2.28 17.23 -2.59
N ARG A 26 -0.97 17.42 -2.42
CA ARG A 26 -0.07 16.49 -1.74
C ARG A 26 0.36 17.10 -0.40
N PRO A 27 0.51 16.30 0.68
CA PRO A 27 0.75 16.85 2.02
C PRO A 27 2.12 17.51 2.20
N LEU A 28 3.08 17.24 1.30
CA LEU A 28 4.37 17.91 1.27
C LEU A 28 4.35 19.01 0.21
N TRP A 29 4.65 20.24 0.63
CA TRP A 29 4.68 21.45 -0.19
C TRP A 29 5.44 21.24 -1.50
N ILE A 30 6.64 20.67 -1.41
CA ILE A 30 7.54 20.48 -2.56
C ILE A 30 6.93 19.59 -3.65
N ARG A 31 6.01 18.68 -3.29
CA ARG A 31 5.34 17.78 -4.24
C ARG A 31 4.17 18.45 -4.96
N ASN A 32 3.75 19.65 -4.58
CA ASN A 32 2.68 20.40 -5.28
C ASN A 32 3.26 21.20 -6.46
N TRP A 33 3.77 20.48 -7.46
CA TRP A 33 4.32 21.02 -8.71
C TRP A 33 3.32 20.89 -9.89
N ASP A 34 3.69 21.42 -11.06
CA ASP A 34 2.87 21.55 -12.26
C ASP A 34 1.49 22.17 -11.95
N THR A 35 0.40 21.51 -12.36
CA THR A 35 -0.97 22.00 -12.16
C THR A 35 -1.34 22.16 -10.68
N LYS A 36 -0.60 21.53 -9.76
CA LYS A 36 -0.79 21.66 -8.31
C LYS A 36 -0.03 22.85 -7.71
N ASP A 37 0.76 23.59 -8.49
CA ASP A 37 1.43 24.81 -8.01
C ASP A 37 0.41 25.89 -7.60
N VAL A 38 -0.83 25.79 -8.08
CA VAL A 38 -1.96 26.62 -7.65
C VAL A 38 -2.11 26.64 -6.13
N TYR A 39 -1.94 25.52 -5.43
CA TYR A 39 -2.04 25.46 -3.97
C TYR A 39 -0.92 26.27 -3.31
N ARG A 40 0.31 26.17 -3.81
CA ARG A 40 1.45 26.95 -3.31
C ARG A 40 1.22 28.45 -3.51
N ASN A 41 0.72 28.84 -4.68
CA ASN A 41 0.47 30.23 -5.01
C ASN A 41 -0.66 30.83 -4.16
N HIS A 42 -1.75 30.09 -3.94
CA HIS A 42 -2.83 30.55 -3.07
C HIS A 42 -2.38 30.63 -1.60
N SER A 43 -1.62 29.67 -1.08
CA SER A 43 -1.07 29.75 0.28
C SER A 43 -0.20 31.00 0.48
N ARG A 44 0.69 31.32 -0.48
CA ARG A 44 1.50 32.56 -0.42
C ARG A 44 0.62 33.82 -0.43
N ARG A 45 -0.41 33.86 -1.28
CA ARG A 45 -1.35 35.01 -1.35
C ARG A 45 -2.08 35.22 -0.03
N LEU A 46 -2.56 34.15 0.60
CA LEU A 46 -3.27 34.23 1.89
C LEU A 46 -2.37 34.78 3.00
N VAL A 47 -1.11 34.34 3.06
CA VAL A 47 -0.13 34.85 4.04
C VAL A 47 0.22 36.31 3.76
N ALA A 48 0.43 36.69 2.49
CA ALA A 48 0.76 38.06 2.09
C ALA A 48 -0.40 39.05 2.38
N GLN A 49 -1.65 38.63 2.16
CA GLN A 49 -2.83 39.46 2.46
C GLN A 49 -2.93 39.79 3.96
N LYS A 50 -2.63 38.82 4.83
CA LYS A 50 -2.61 39.04 6.28
C LYS A 50 -1.38 39.82 6.75
N ASN A 51 -0.30 39.82 5.96
CA ASN A 51 0.98 40.41 6.33
C ASN A 51 1.58 41.26 5.19
N PRO A 52 0.98 42.43 4.84
CA PRO A 52 1.37 43.18 3.64
C PRO A 52 2.81 43.72 3.64
N SER A 53 3.42 43.86 4.82
CA SER A 53 4.79 44.36 4.99
C SER A 53 5.87 43.27 4.95
N TRP A 54 5.49 41.99 4.88
CA TRP A 54 6.46 40.89 4.89
C TRP A 54 7.16 40.72 3.55
N SER A 55 8.44 40.35 3.60
CA SER A 55 9.19 40.01 2.40
C SER A 55 8.64 38.73 1.73
N PRO A 56 8.80 38.58 0.40
CA PRO A 56 8.38 37.38 -0.31
C PRO A 56 8.98 36.09 0.25
N GLU A 57 10.23 36.13 0.73
CA GLU A 57 10.89 34.97 1.35
C GLU A 57 10.19 34.55 2.65
N LYS A 58 9.87 35.51 3.53
CA LYS A 58 9.16 35.23 4.78
C LYS A 58 7.76 34.70 4.51
N VAL A 59 7.05 35.31 3.54
CA VAL A 59 5.74 34.82 3.07
C VAL A 59 5.85 33.39 2.58
N GLY A 60 6.86 33.06 1.77
CA GLY A 60 7.09 31.71 1.25
C GLY A 60 7.31 30.67 2.35
N LYS A 61 8.17 30.98 3.33
CA LYS A 61 8.46 30.08 4.47
C LYS A 61 7.23 29.82 5.33
N VAL A 62 6.46 30.87 5.66
CA VAL A 62 5.25 30.73 6.48
C VAL A 62 4.13 30.03 5.70
N ALA A 63 3.96 30.32 4.42
CA ALA A 63 2.97 29.65 3.58
C ALA A 63 3.22 28.14 3.47
N GLN A 64 4.49 27.72 3.36
CA GLN A 64 4.86 26.31 3.39
C GLN A 64 4.48 25.67 4.74
N LEU A 65 4.88 26.29 5.86
CA LEU A 65 4.58 25.78 7.20
C LEU A 65 3.07 25.63 7.42
N GLU A 66 2.29 26.68 7.13
CA GLU A 66 0.84 26.67 7.29
C GLU A 66 0.19 25.59 6.41
N PHE A 67 0.60 25.49 5.15
CA PHE A 67 0.07 24.48 4.23
C PHE A 67 0.34 23.05 4.71
N GLU A 68 1.60 22.71 5.04
CA GLU A 68 1.95 21.34 5.44
C GLU A 68 1.31 20.95 6.78
N LEU A 69 1.19 21.90 7.72
CA LEU A 69 0.48 21.67 8.98
C LEU A 69 -1.02 21.43 8.74
N SER A 70 -1.67 22.28 7.94
CA SER A 70 -3.08 22.10 7.60
C SER A 70 -3.34 20.81 6.82
N ALA A 71 -2.49 20.47 5.86
CA ALA A 71 -2.60 19.25 5.08
C ALA A 71 -2.45 18.00 5.95
N LYS A 72 -1.45 17.99 6.84
CA LYS A 72 -1.26 16.92 7.84
C LYS A 72 -2.50 16.74 8.70
N ASN A 73 -2.98 17.82 9.33
CA ASN A 73 -4.13 17.75 10.23
C ASN A 73 -5.37 17.25 9.49
N PHE A 74 -5.65 17.79 8.30
CA PHE A 74 -6.80 17.41 7.50
C PHE A 74 -6.79 15.92 7.14
N MET A 75 -5.67 15.41 6.60
CA MET A 75 -5.56 13.98 6.24
C MET A 75 -5.63 13.08 7.48
N LEU A 76 -4.96 13.45 8.56
CA LEU A 76 -4.89 12.65 9.79
C LEU A 76 -6.25 12.57 10.50
N GLU A 77 -6.94 13.70 10.66
CA GLU A 77 -8.27 13.74 11.27
C GLU A 77 -9.31 13.03 10.41
N THR A 78 -9.22 13.16 9.08
CA THR A 78 -10.08 12.42 8.16
C THR A 78 -9.91 10.91 8.33
N LEU A 79 -8.66 10.44 8.42
CA LEU A 79 -8.37 9.02 8.58
C LEU A 79 -8.81 8.48 9.94
N ARG A 80 -8.59 9.25 11.02
CA ARG A 80 -9.06 8.92 12.38
C ARG A 80 -10.58 8.82 12.44
N LEU A 81 -11.28 9.79 11.84
CA LEU A 81 -12.73 9.80 11.78
C LEU A 81 -13.26 8.62 10.95
N ALA A 82 -12.65 8.32 9.80
CA ALA A 82 -13.04 7.19 8.98
C ALA A 82 -12.91 5.86 9.74
N LYS A 83 -11.78 5.68 10.43
CA LYS A 83 -11.52 4.50 11.28
C LYS A 83 -12.48 4.40 12.46
N SER A 84 -12.80 5.50 13.13
CA SER A 84 -13.76 5.47 14.25
C SER A 84 -15.17 5.11 13.78
N LEU A 85 -15.57 5.56 12.59
CA LEU A 85 -16.86 5.22 12.00
C LEU A 85 -16.92 3.77 11.49
N ARG A 86 -15.81 3.22 10.97
CA ARG A 86 -15.73 1.84 10.43
C ARG A 86 -14.42 1.19 10.81
N SER A 87 -14.34 0.68 12.04
CA SER A 87 -13.12 0.11 12.63
C SER A 87 -12.68 -1.22 12.00
N GLN A 88 -13.60 -1.92 11.33
CA GLN A 88 -13.33 -3.21 10.69
C GLN A 88 -12.77 -3.09 9.26
N GLN A 89 -12.64 -1.86 8.74
CA GLN A 89 -12.13 -1.58 7.40
C GLN A 89 -10.62 -1.31 7.42
N LEU A 90 -9.96 -1.65 6.32
CA LEU A 90 -8.56 -1.32 6.06
C LEU A 90 -8.49 0.02 5.30
N TRP A 91 -8.19 1.07 6.05
CA TRP A 91 -8.15 2.46 5.61
C TRP A 91 -6.75 2.91 5.21
N GLY A 92 -6.71 3.72 4.16
CA GLY A 92 -5.51 4.38 3.66
C GLY A 92 -5.85 5.24 2.45
N PHE A 93 -4.86 5.99 1.96
CA PHE A 93 -5.02 6.85 0.80
C PHE A 93 -4.52 6.16 -0.46
N TYR A 94 -5.28 6.26 -1.55
CA TYR A 94 -4.82 5.87 -2.88
C TYR A 94 -3.54 6.64 -3.23
N LEU A 95 -2.64 6.01 -4.01
CA LEU A 95 -1.35 6.53 -4.46
C LEU A 95 -0.24 6.55 -3.40
N PHE A 96 -0.54 6.34 -2.11
CA PHE A 96 0.44 6.47 -1.04
C PHE A 96 1.02 5.12 -0.58
N PRO A 97 2.37 4.99 -0.49
CA PRO A 97 3.37 5.98 -0.91
C PRO A 97 3.58 5.99 -2.42
N ASP A 98 4.11 7.12 -2.90
CA ASP A 98 4.68 7.23 -4.23
C ASP A 98 6.22 7.25 -4.15
N CYS A 99 6.85 6.59 -5.11
CA CYS A 99 8.30 6.46 -5.28
C CYS A 99 8.87 7.55 -6.18
N TYR A 100 8.03 8.20 -7.01
CA TYR A 100 8.42 9.24 -7.98
C TYR A 100 9.54 8.82 -8.96
N ASN A 101 9.68 7.53 -9.23
CA ASN A 101 10.62 6.93 -10.18
C ASN A 101 10.11 7.02 -11.64
N HIS A 102 9.78 8.23 -12.10
CA HIS A 102 9.20 8.48 -13.42
C HIS A 102 10.22 9.03 -14.45
N ASP A 103 11.50 9.02 -14.12
CA ASP A 103 12.62 9.45 -14.96
C ASP A 103 12.75 8.66 -16.27
N TYR A 104 12.16 7.46 -16.35
CA TYR A 104 11.98 6.72 -17.61
C TYR A 104 11.27 7.54 -18.71
N LYS A 105 10.51 8.59 -18.35
CA LYS A 105 9.87 9.51 -19.31
C LYS A 105 10.87 10.38 -20.06
N ASN A 106 12.07 10.57 -19.50
CA ASN A 106 13.13 11.36 -20.13
C ASN A 106 14.07 10.44 -20.92
N SER A 107 14.55 9.37 -20.30
CA SER A 107 15.41 8.36 -20.93
C SER A 107 15.32 7.03 -20.21
N LEU A 108 15.45 5.94 -20.95
CA LEU A 108 15.64 4.59 -20.39
C LEU A 108 17.12 4.26 -20.16
N GLU A 109 18.03 5.09 -20.66
CA GLU A 109 19.46 4.91 -20.46
C GLU A 109 19.80 5.03 -18.96
N ASN A 110 20.44 4.00 -18.41
CA ASN A 110 20.79 3.90 -16.99
C ASN A 110 19.59 4.01 -16.01
N TYR A 111 18.37 3.82 -16.50
CA TYR A 111 17.20 3.77 -15.64
C TYR A 111 17.27 2.53 -14.73
N THR A 112 17.18 2.75 -13.42
CA THR A 112 17.26 1.68 -12.40
C THR A 112 15.91 1.41 -11.72
N GLY A 113 14.93 2.27 -11.98
CA GLY A 113 13.64 2.32 -11.29
C GLY A 113 13.71 2.65 -9.81
N ARG A 114 14.88 2.93 -9.21
CA ARG A 114 14.99 3.28 -7.80
C ARG A 114 14.20 4.54 -7.49
N CYS A 115 13.55 4.58 -6.32
CA CYS A 115 13.02 5.84 -5.80
C CYS A 115 14.19 6.80 -5.58
N PRO A 116 14.12 8.06 -6.05
CA PRO A 116 15.14 9.04 -5.73
C PRO A 116 15.32 9.17 -4.22
N ASP A 117 16.57 9.31 -3.74
CA ASP A 117 16.86 9.33 -2.29
C ASP A 117 16.11 10.47 -1.57
N ALA A 118 15.95 11.62 -2.24
CA ALA A 118 15.14 12.73 -1.72
C ALA A 118 13.67 12.36 -1.53
N GLU A 119 13.12 11.46 -2.34
CA GLU A 119 11.73 11.01 -2.26
C GLU A 119 11.52 9.97 -1.16
N VAL A 120 12.51 9.12 -0.92
CA VAL A 120 12.55 8.22 0.25
C VAL A 120 12.56 9.05 1.55
N ALA A 121 13.45 10.06 1.64
CA ALA A 121 13.51 10.95 2.81
C ALA A 121 12.20 11.75 3.01
N ARG A 122 11.59 12.22 1.92
CA ARG A 122 10.27 12.88 1.97
C ARG A 122 9.18 11.93 2.46
N ASN A 123 9.22 10.65 2.06
CA ASN A 123 8.30 9.65 2.58
C ASN A 123 8.52 9.39 4.07
N ASP A 124 9.75 9.49 4.59
CA ASP A 124 10.02 9.37 6.03
C ASP A 124 9.37 10.51 6.85
N HIS A 125 9.29 11.73 6.29
CA HIS A 125 8.57 12.85 6.90
C HIS A 125 7.05 12.63 7.02
N LEU A 126 6.51 11.65 6.30
CA LEU A 126 5.10 11.25 6.36
C LEU A 126 4.84 10.09 7.33
N THR A 127 5.74 9.82 8.28
CA THR A 127 5.57 8.80 9.32
C THR A 127 4.21 8.84 10.01
N TRP A 128 3.64 10.04 10.22
CA TRP A 128 2.30 10.21 10.78
C TRP A 128 1.18 9.59 9.93
N LEU A 129 1.31 9.59 8.60
CA LEU A 129 0.33 9.05 7.67
C LEU A 129 0.40 7.52 7.65
N TRP A 130 1.62 6.98 7.62
CA TRP A 130 1.85 5.54 7.69
C TRP A 130 1.28 5.01 8.99
N THR A 131 1.66 5.63 10.11
CA THR A 131 1.27 5.21 11.47
C THR A 131 -0.25 5.17 11.67
N GLU A 132 -0.97 6.15 11.11
CA GLU A 132 -2.42 6.22 11.26
C GLU A 132 -3.16 5.26 10.31
N SER A 133 -2.59 4.92 9.16
CA SER A 133 -3.21 4.02 8.17
C SER A 133 -3.34 2.59 8.70
N THR A 134 -4.31 1.83 8.21
CA THR A 134 -4.43 0.38 8.49
C THR A 134 -4.12 -0.48 7.26
N ALA A 135 -3.95 0.13 6.09
CA ALA A 135 -3.35 -0.46 4.89
C ALA A 135 -2.68 0.62 4.02
N LEU A 136 -1.77 0.21 3.13
CA LEU A 136 -1.16 1.10 2.13
C LEU A 136 -1.62 0.74 0.72
N PHE A 137 -1.78 1.76 -0.14
CA PHE A 137 -2.37 1.63 -1.47
C PHE A 137 -1.50 2.28 -2.57
N PRO A 138 -0.25 1.81 -2.77
CA PRO A 138 0.62 2.35 -3.82
C PRO A 138 0.05 2.02 -5.20
N SER A 139 0.14 2.97 -6.13
CA SER A 139 -0.16 2.73 -7.55
C SER A 139 1.10 2.33 -8.31
N ILE A 140 1.00 1.33 -9.18
CA ILE A 140 2.09 0.86 -10.05
C ILE A 140 1.69 0.89 -11.53
N TYR A 141 0.76 1.78 -11.91
CA TYR A 141 0.27 1.87 -13.29
C TYR A 141 1.43 1.98 -14.28
N LEU A 142 1.54 0.97 -15.15
CA LEU A 142 2.67 0.82 -16.04
C LEU A 142 2.43 1.64 -17.31
N GLY A 143 3.31 2.59 -17.63
CA GLY A 143 3.21 3.36 -18.86
C GLY A 143 3.52 2.52 -20.10
N LYS A 144 2.88 2.80 -21.24
CA LYS A 144 3.07 2.05 -22.49
C LYS A 144 4.53 2.04 -22.99
N VAL A 145 5.31 3.07 -22.68
CA VAL A 145 6.75 3.14 -22.99
C VAL A 145 7.57 2.01 -22.32
N LEU A 146 7.03 1.38 -21.28
CA LEU A 146 7.66 0.27 -20.56
C LEU A 146 7.14 -1.10 -21.01
N ASP A 147 6.31 -1.17 -22.07
CA ASP A 147 5.74 -2.42 -22.59
C ASP A 147 6.83 -3.45 -22.86
N SER A 148 6.71 -4.60 -22.19
CA SER A 148 7.59 -5.76 -22.30
C SER A 148 9.06 -5.44 -22.09
N ASN A 149 9.35 -4.32 -21.41
CA ASN A 149 10.68 -3.82 -21.15
C ASN A 149 11.13 -4.20 -19.73
N PRO A 150 12.37 -4.68 -19.51
CA PRO A 150 12.90 -4.95 -18.17
C PRO A 150 12.79 -3.76 -17.19
N CYS A 151 12.80 -2.53 -17.70
CA CYS A 151 12.59 -1.31 -16.91
C CYS A 151 11.20 -1.26 -16.27
N GLY A 152 10.18 -1.88 -16.87
CA GLY A 152 8.83 -2.00 -16.30
C GLY A 152 8.85 -2.76 -14.97
N ARG A 153 9.60 -3.86 -14.91
CA ARG A 153 9.81 -4.61 -13.67
C ARG A 153 10.54 -3.77 -12.62
N GLN A 154 11.59 -3.03 -13.01
CA GLN A 154 12.32 -2.18 -12.07
C GLN A 154 11.46 -1.03 -11.53
N PHE A 155 10.62 -0.43 -12.38
CA PHE A 155 9.64 0.58 -11.99
C PHE A 155 8.69 0.05 -10.90
N VAL A 156 8.08 -1.11 -11.13
CA VAL A 156 7.15 -1.73 -10.17
C VAL A 156 7.88 -2.18 -8.90
N ARG A 157 9.00 -2.90 -9.04
CA ARG A 157 9.79 -3.45 -7.93
C ARG A 157 10.06 -2.42 -6.86
N ASN A 158 10.56 -1.25 -7.25
CA ASN A 158 10.96 -0.22 -6.31
C ASN A 158 9.75 0.48 -5.65
N ARG A 159 8.63 0.65 -6.37
CA ARG A 159 7.39 1.18 -5.80
C ARG A 159 6.81 0.26 -4.73
N VAL A 160 6.80 -1.04 -5.01
CA VAL A 160 6.34 -2.04 -4.03
C VAL A 160 7.33 -2.14 -2.87
N LYS A 161 8.65 -2.15 -3.12
CA LYS A 161 9.67 -2.13 -2.04
C LYS A 161 9.48 -0.93 -1.10
N GLU A 162 9.23 0.26 -1.64
CA GLU A 162 9.01 1.45 -0.81
C GLU A 162 7.73 1.34 0.03
N ALA A 163 6.64 0.84 -0.55
CA ALA A 163 5.43 0.56 0.23
C ALA A 163 5.65 -0.49 1.32
N MET A 164 6.38 -1.58 1.03
CA MET A 164 6.71 -2.60 2.02
C MET A 164 7.64 -2.06 3.12
N ARG A 165 8.58 -1.15 2.79
CA ARG A 165 9.43 -0.46 3.77
C ARG A 165 8.60 0.39 4.73
N LEU A 166 7.69 1.20 4.19
CA LEU A 166 6.83 2.08 4.98
C LEU A 166 5.73 1.35 5.75
N ALA A 167 5.32 0.17 5.29
CA ALA A 167 4.38 -0.69 6.01
C ALA A 167 4.90 -1.16 7.38
N LEU A 168 6.23 -1.17 7.56
CA LEU A 168 6.92 -1.54 8.80
C LEU A 168 7.09 -0.36 9.78
N VAL A 169 6.67 0.85 9.39
CA VAL A 169 6.85 2.05 10.24
C VAL A 169 5.83 2.07 11.38
N GLY A 170 6.32 2.30 12.60
CA GLY A 170 5.52 2.32 13.83
C GLY A 170 5.56 0.98 14.57
N ASP A 171 4.77 0.88 15.63
CA ASP A 171 4.74 -0.33 16.46
C ASP A 171 3.79 -1.39 15.90
N GLY A 172 4.14 -2.67 16.14
CA GLY A 172 3.32 -3.83 15.80
C GLY A 172 3.66 -4.47 14.46
N LEU A 173 2.67 -5.16 13.89
CA LEU A 173 2.84 -5.92 12.65
C LEU A 173 2.81 -4.99 11.42
N ALA A 174 3.53 -5.40 10.38
CA ALA A 174 3.53 -4.70 9.11
C ALA A 174 2.11 -4.54 8.55
N ARG A 175 1.75 -3.32 8.16
CA ARG A 175 0.46 -3.04 7.52
C ARG A 175 0.35 -3.80 6.20
N PRO A 176 -0.83 -4.36 5.85
CA PRO A 176 -1.01 -4.96 4.55
C PRO A 176 -0.92 -3.90 3.43
N VAL A 177 -0.18 -4.24 2.37
CA VAL A 177 -0.02 -3.39 1.18
C VAL A 177 -0.89 -3.93 0.05
N PHE A 178 -1.87 -3.16 -0.42
CA PHE A 178 -2.72 -3.52 -1.56
C PHE A 178 -2.33 -2.68 -2.77
N VAL A 179 -1.72 -3.33 -3.76
CA VAL A 179 -1.09 -2.63 -4.87
C VAL A 179 -2.12 -2.34 -5.96
N TYR A 180 -2.29 -1.06 -6.31
CA TYR A 180 -3.13 -0.63 -7.42
C TYR A 180 -2.42 -0.84 -8.75
N THR A 181 -3.02 -1.62 -9.64
CA THR A 181 -2.59 -1.79 -11.03
C THR A 181 -3.78 -1.73 -11.98
N ARG A 182 -3.52 -1.75 -13.29
CA ARG A 182 -4.53 -1.77 -14.35
C ARG A 182 -4.41 -3.06 -15.17
N PRO A 183 -5.49 -3.53 -15.81
CA PRO A 183 -5.40 -4.57 -16.82
C PRO A 183 -4.74 -4.08 -18.13
N THR A 184 -4.64 -2.77 -18.33
CA THR A 184 -4.00 -2.12 -19.49
C THR A 184 -2.87 -1.17 -19.07
N TYR A 185 -2.07 -0.73 -20.03
CA TYR A 185 -1.08 0.33 -19.78
C TYR A 185 -1.77 1.65 -19.39
N ALA A 186 -1.06 2.48 -18.63
CA ALA A 186 -1.58 3.76 -18.16
C ALA A 186 -2.03 4.65 -19.33
N ASN A 187 -3.25 5.19 -19.23
CA ASN A 187 -3.88 6.12 -20.17
C ASN A 187 -4.19 5.56 -21.57
N VAL A 188 -4.04 4.25 -21.80
CA VAL A 188 -4.43 3.58 -23.05
C VAL A 188 -5.16 2.26 -22.75
N LEU A 189 -5.90 1.75 -23.73
CA LEU A 189 -6.66 0.49 -23.60
C LEU A 189 -5.87 -0.75 -24.03
N ASP A 190 -4.59 -0.58 -24.37
CA ASP A 190 -3.68 -1.68 -24.68
C ASP A 190 -3.48 -2.59 -23.45
N GLU A 191 -3.88 -3.85 -23.58
CA GLU A 191 -3.77 -4.88 -22.55
C GLU A 191 -2.31 -5.15 -22.16
N LEU A 192 -2.07 -5.42 -20.86
CA LEU A 192 -0.73 -5.82 -20.42
C LEU A 192 -0.35 -7.17 -21.03
N THR A 193 0.86 -7.25 -21.59
CA THR A 193 1.40 -8.53 -22.07
C THR A 193 1.64 -9.50 -20.91
N GLN A 194 1.83 -10.79 -21.20
CA GLN A 194 2.20 -11.77 -20.17
C GLN A 194 3.49 -11.37 -19.43
N THR A 195 4.46 -10.80 -20.15
CA THR A 195 5.70 -10.25 -19.56
C THR A 195 5.38 -9.19 -18.52
N ASP A 196 4.45 -8.27 -18.83
CA ASP A 196 4.11 -7.18 -17.93
C ASP A 196 3.15 -7.59 -16.81
N LEU A 197 2.35 -8.64 -16.99
CA LEU A 197 1.64 -9.29 -15.88
C LEU A 197 2.62 -9.88 -14.86
N VAL A 198 3.75 -10.43 -15.31
CA VAL A 198 4.84 -10.86 -14.42
C VAL A 198 5.51 -9.65 -13.77
N ALA A 199 5.84 -8.62 -14.55
CA ALA A 199 6.51 -7.41 -14.06
C ALA A 199 5.66 -6.57 -13.09
N THR A 200 4.33 -6.68 -13.14
CA THR A 200 3.38 -5.96 -12.28
C THR A 200 2.86 -6.83 -11.13
N ILE A 201 1.94 -7.74 -11.44
CA ILE A 201 1.24 -8.59 -10.47
C ILE A 201 2.21 -9.62 -9.86
N GLY A 202 3.01 -10.29 -10.70
CA GLY A 202 3.99 -11.28 -10.23
C GLY A 202 5.01 -10.67 -9.27
N GLU A 203 5.58 -9.55 -9.67
CA GLU A 203 6.54 -8.78 -8.89
C GLU A 203 5.97 -8.34 -7.54
N SER A 204 4.72 -7.85 -7.53
CA SER A 204 4.03 -7.42 -6.32
C SER A 204 3.79 -8.58 -5.36
N VAL A 205 3.29 -9.72 -5.86
CA VAL A 205 3.03 -10.92 -5.04
C VAL A 205 4.33 -11.50 -4.50
N ALA A 206 5.38 -11.58 -5.32
CA ALA A 206 6.69 -12.07 -4.89
C ALA A 206 7.31 -11.19 -3.80
N LEU A 207 7.04 -9.89 -3.79
CA LEU A 207 7.48 -8.96 -2.74
C LEU A 207 6.66 -9.02 -1.45
N GLY A 208 5.58 -9.80 -1.41
CA GLY A 208 4.74 -9.96 -0.22
C GLY A 208 3.55 -9.00 -0.14
N ALA A 209 3.14 -8.39 -1.27
CA ALA A 209 1.91 -7.59 -1.30
C ALA A 209 0.72 -8.40 -0.74
N ALA A 210 -0.16 -7.72 -0.02
CA ALA A 210 -1.31 -8.33 0.61
C ALA A 210 -2.42 -8.69 -0.37
N GLY A 211 -2.50 -7.93 -1.46
CA GLY A 211 -3.41 -8.16 -2.57
C GLY A 211 -3.15 -7.15 -3.69
N ILE A 212 -3.84 -7.36 -4.80
CA ILE A 212 -3.80 -6.49 -5.98
C ILE A 212 -5.19 -5.90 -6.20
N ILE A 213 -5.26 -4.61 -6.49
CA ILE A 213 -6.47 -3.93 -6.90
C ILE A 213 -6.34 -3.62 -8.38
N LEU A 214 -7.14 -4.29 -9.20
CA LEU A 214 -7.26 -4.00 -10.63
C LEU A 214 -8.28 -2.88 -10.81
N TRP A 215 -7.79 -1.66 -11.00
CA TRP A 215 -8.64 -0.50 -11.19
C TRP A 215 -8.92 -0.24 -12.67
N GLY A 216 -10.11 0.30 -12.93
CA GLY A 216 -10.42 0.84 -14.24
C GLY A 216 -11.48 1.93 -14.25
N ASP A 217 -11.36 2.83 -15.22
CA ASP A 217 -12.29 3.93 -15.44
C ASP A 217 -13.39 3.55 -16.45
N ALA A 218 -14.32 4.49 -16.71
CA ALA A 218 -15.45 4.25 -17.59
C ALA A 218 -15.08 3.95 -19.05
N THR A 219 -13.84 4.21 -19.49
CA THR A 219 -13.41 3.96 -20.88
C THR A 219 -13.39 2.47 -21.24
N TYR A 220 -13.19 1.58 -20.27
CA TYR A 220 -13.32 0.13 -20.50
C TYR A 220 -14.73 -0.27 -20.93
N ALA A 221 -15.74 0.52 -20.53
CA ALA A 221 -17.13 0.28 -20.82
C ALA A 221 -17.73 1.30 -21.81
N SER A 222 -16.90 2.08 -22.52
CA SER A 222 -17.39 3.16 -23.38
C SER A 222 -18.13 2.66 -24.62
N ASN A 223 -17.86 1.43 -25.06
CA ASN A 223 -18.56 0.80 -26.18
C ASN A 223 -18.52 -0.73 -26.07
N LYS A 224 -19.34 -1.40 -26.88
CA LYS A 224 -19.45 -2.88 -26.90
C LYS A 224 -18.10 -3.56 -27.19
N ALA A 225 -17.31 -3.02 -28.11
CA ALA A 225 -16.03 -3.62 -28.49
C ALA A 225 -15.02 -3.58 -27.33
N ASN A 226 -14.89 -2.44 -26.64
CA ASN A 226 -14.02 -2.30 -25.48
C ASN A 226 -14.42 -3.27 -24.36
N CYS A 227 -15.73 -3.37 -24.05
CA CYS A 227 -16.25 -4.34 -23.09
C CYS A 227 -15.92 -5.79 -23.50
N SER A 228 -16.12 -6.13 -24.77
CA SER A 228 -15.87 -7.47 -25.29
C SER A 228 -14.39 -7.84 -25.23
N ASN A 229 -13.49 -6.95 -25.66
CA ASN A 229 -12.05 -7.16 -25.62
C ASN A 229 -11.57 -7.38 -24.17
N LEU A 230 -11.97 -6.50 -23.24
CA LEU A 230 -11.61 -6.65 -21.83
C LEU A 230 -12.15 -7.97 -21.24
N ASN A 231 -13.37 -8.38 -21.59
CA ASN A 231 -13.93 -9.66 -21.14
C ASN A 231 -13.15 -10.86 -21.71
N GLU A 232 -12.72 -10.81 -22.96
CA GLU A 232 -11.87 -11.86 -23.56
C GLU A 232 -10.51 -11.93 -22.86
N TYR A 233 -9.88 -10.79 -22.58
CA TYR A 233 -8.62 -10.71 -21.86
C TYR A 233 -8.73 -11.24 -20.42
N LEU A 234 -9.79 -10.85 -19.70
CA LEU A 234 -10.08 -11.31 -18.34
C LEU A 234 -10.32 -12.84 -18.29
N ARG A 235 -11.03 -13.40 -19.26
CA ARG A 235 -11.27 -14.85 -19.34
C ARG A 235 -10.07 -15.62 -19.91
N GLY A 236 -9.18 -14.93 -20.61
CA GLY A 236 -8.01 -15.47 -21.29
C GLY A 236 -6.71 -15.20 -20.52
N PRO A 237 -5.77 -14.42 -21.08
CA PRO A 237 -4.42 -14.25 -20.50
C PRO A 237 -4.41 -13.76 -19.04
N LEU A 238 -5.19 -12.73 -18.72
CA LEU A 238 -5.20 -12.16 -17.37
C LEU A 238 -5.77 -13.13 -16.34
N GLY A 239 -6.92 -13.76 -16.63
CA GLY A 239 -7.54 -14.74 -15.74
C GLY A 239 -6.64 -15.96 -15.48
N ARG A 240 -5.97 -16.47 -16.52
CA ARG A 240 -5.01 -17.57 -16.39
C ARG A 240 -3.83 -17.18 -15.51
N TYR A 241 -3.29 -15.98 -15.69
CA TYR A 241 -2.17 -15.50 -14.88
C TYR A 241 -2.57 -15.25 -13.42
N LEU A 242 -3.73 -14.64 -13.16
CA LEU A 242 -4.27 -14.44 -11.82
C LEU A 242 -4.45 -15.77 -11.08
N LEU A 243 -5.00 -16.78 -11.76
CA LEU A 243 -5.17 -18.11 -11.17
C LEU A 243 -3.82 -18.80 -10.90
N ASN A 244 -2.83 -18.64 -11.78
CA ASN A 244 -1.48 -19.15 -11.58
C ASN A 244 -0.86 -18.56 -10.31
N VAL A 245 -0.72 -17.23 -10.26
CA VAL A 245 0.01 -16.54 -9.19
C VAL A 245 -0.68 -16.67 -7.82
N SER A 246 -2.02 -16.62 -7.79
CA SER A 246 -2.78 -16.76 -6.54
C SER A 246 -2.70 -18.18 -5.97
N THR A 247 -2.77 -19.21 -6.82
CA THR A 247 -2.65 -20.61 -6.38
C THR A 247 -1.23 -20.92 -5.91
N ALA A 248 -0.21 -20.41 -6.60
CA ALA A 248 1.18 -20.55 -6.18
C ALA A 248 1.45 -19.87 -4.83
N ALA A 249 0.86 -18.69 -4.59
CA ALA A 249 0.97 -17.99 -3.32
C ALA A 249 0.28 -18.76 -2.17
N ASP A 250 -0.89 -19.34 -2.41
CA ASP A 250 -1.57 -20.23 -1.45
C ASP A 250 -0.74 -21.49 -1.14
N HIS A 251 -0.19 -22.14 -2.17
CA HIS A 251 0.68 -23.30 -1.99
C HIS A 251 1.94 -22.98 -1.20
N CYS A 252 2.56 -21.82 -1.44
CA CYS A 252 3.70 -21.37 -0.66
C CYS A 252 3.30 -21.10 0.80
N SER A 253 2.18 -20.41 1.04
CA SER A 253 1.66 -20.14 2.39
C SER A 253 1.44 -21.43 3.18
N ARG A 254 0.80 -22.44 2.58
CA ARG A 254 0.59 -23.76 3.21
C ARG A 254 1.88 -24.50 3.49
N THR A 255 2.81 -24.48 2.54
CA THR A 255 4.06 -25.26 2.60
C THR A 255 5.09 -24.65 3.55
N ARG A 256 5.21 -23.32 3.55
CA ARG A 256 6.32 -22.59 4.19
C ARG A 256 5.89 -21.79 5.42
N CYS A 257 4.64 -21.34 5.45
CA CYS A 257 4.12 -20.40 6.45
C CYS A 257 2.91 -20.95 7.22
N SER A 258 2.73 -22.27 7.24
CA SER A 258 1.67 -22.96 8.01
C SER A 258 0.25 -22.45 7.74
N SER A 259 -0.01 -21.83 6.58
CA SER A 259 -1.26 -21.11 6.27
C SER A 259 -1.55 -19.90 7.18
N HIS A 260 -0.58 -19.49 7.98
CA HIS A 260 -0.64 -18.43 8.98
C HIS A 260 0.26 -17.24 8.63
N GLY A 261 0.75 -17.20 7.40
CA GLY A 261 1.52 -16.09 6.86
C GLY A 261 1.54 -16.11 5.34
N ARG A 262 2.00 -14.99 4.77
CA ARG A 262 2.24 -14.86 3.33
C ARG A 262 3.71 -15.07 3.01
N CYS A 263 3.98 -15.66 1.86
CA CYS A 263 5.34 -15.75 1.34
C CYS A 263 5.78 -14.42 0.74
N LEU A 264 7.02 -14.03 1.03
CA LEU A 264 7.73 -12.95 0.35
C LEU A 264 9.14 -13.41 0.02
N ARG A 265 9.66 -13.00 -1.14
CA ARG A 265 10.97 -13.41 -1.63
C ARG A 265 12.06 -12.98 -0.65
N ARG A 266 13.05 -13.83 -0.45
CA ARG A 266 14.17 -13.56 0.47
C ARG A 266 15.04 -12.41 -0.03
N ARG A 267 15.38 -12.44 -1.32
CA ARG A 267 16.19 -11.41 -1.98
C ARG A 267 15.25 -10.44 -2.70
N ALA A 268 15.05 -9.27 -2.11
CA ALA A 268 14.12 -8.26 -2.62
C ALA A 268 14.48 -7.72 -4.02
N ASP A 269 15.65 -8.05 -4.57
CA ASP A 269 16.09 -7.63 -5.90
C ASP A 269 16.27 -8.81 -6.89
N SER A 270 15.96 -10.05 -6.49
CA SER A 270 16.01 -11.20 -7.40
C SER A 270 14.75 -11.32 -8.26
N ASP A 271 14.88 -11.92 -9.44
CA ASP A 271 13.78 -12.21 -10.36
C ASP A 271 13.12 -13.57 -10.05
N THR A 272 12.83 -13.79 -8.76
CA THR A 272 12.17 -15.01 -8.28
C THR A 272 10.68 -14.77 -8.03
N TYR A 273 9.81 -15.59 -8.61
CA TYR A 273 8.36 -15.42 -8.60
C TYR A 273 7.60 -16.61 -8.02
N LEU A 274 6.38 -16.36 -7.55
CA LEU A 274 5.43 -17.38 -7.14
C LEU A 274 4.55 -17.75 -8.35
N HIS A 275 4.97 -18.77 -9.10
CA HIS A 275 4.21 -19.33 -10.21
C HIS A 275 4.08 -20.84 -10.07
N LEU A 276 2.99 -21.39 -10.60
CA LEU A 276 2.80 -22.84 -10.68
C LEU A 276 3.77 -23.45 -11.68
N SER A 277 4.36 -24.59 -11.31
CA SER A 277 5.22 -25.35 -12.21
C SER A 277 4.36 -26.08 -13.26
N PRO A 278 4.68 -25.95 -14.57
CA PRO A 278 3.98 -26.69 -15.62
C PRO A 278 4.25 -28.21 -15.59
N ARG A 279 5.16 -28.68 -14.72
CA ARG A 279 5.46 -30.11 -14.55
C ARG A 279 4.45 -30.82 -13.64
N SER A 280 3.89 -30.09 -12.69
CA SER A 280 3.06 -30.61 -11.60
C SER A 280 1.65 -30.04 -11.63
N HIS A 281 1.43 -28.91 -12.32
CA HIS A 281 0.13 -28.27 -12.45
C HIS A 281 -0.28 -28.05 -13.90
N ALA A 282 -1.60 -28.01 -14.12
CA ALA A 282 -2.19 -27.54 -15.36
C ALA A 282 -3.35 -26.58 -15.06
N ILE A 283 -3.46 -25.52 -15.87
CA ILE A 283 -4.61 -24.60 -15.83
C ILE A 283 -5.51 -24.95 -17.01
N GLN A 284 -6.73 -25.38 -16.71
CA GLN A 284 -7.70 -25.83 -17.70
C GLN A 284 -8.97 -24.99 -17.66
N SER A 285 -9.67 -24.90 -18.79
CA SER A 285 -10.97 -24.24 -18.89
C SER A 285 -12.05 -25.29 -19.06
N GLN A 286 -13.01 -25.34 -18.14
CA GLN A 286 -14.19 -26.21 -18.24
C GLN A 286 -15.44 -25.34 -18.08
N GLY A 287 -16.33 -25.39 -19.08
CA GLY A 287 -17.56 -24.57 -19.08
C GLY A 287 -17.30 -23.06 -18.98
N GLY A 288 -16.17 -22.57 -19.50
CA GLY A 288 -15.77 -21.17 -19.42
C GLY A 288 -15.24 -20.72 -18.06
N LYS A 289 -15.00 -21.64 -17.13
CA LYS A 289 -14.35 -21.39 -15.83
C LYS A 289 -12.96 -22.01 -15.81
N LEU A 290 -11.97 -21.22 -15.37
CA LEU A 290 -10.60 -21.67 -15.19
C LEU A 290 -10.46 -22.41 -13.87
N HIS A 291 -9.74 -23.53 -13.87
CA HIS A 291 -9.39 -24.29 -12.67
C HIS A 291 -7.95 -24.82 -12.78
N VAL A 292 -7.33 -25.03 -11.62
CA VAL A 292 -6.00 -25.63 -11.50
C VAL A 292 -6.16 -27.10 -11.13
N THR A 293 -5.44 -27.97 -11.83
CA THR A 293 -5.22 -29.37 -11.43
C THR A 293 -3.77 -29.59 -11.05
N GLY A 294 -3.51 -30.61 -10.23
CA GLY A 294 -2.18 -30.92 -9.73
C GLY A 294 -1.94 -30.48 -8.29
N SER A 295 -0.74 -30.76 -7.78
CA SER A 295 -0.30 -30.37 -6.44
C SER A 295 1.21 -30.17 -6.42
N PRO A 296 1.75 -29.36 -5.49
CA PRO A 296 3.18 -29.10 -5.44
C PRO A 296 3.99 -30.40 -5.32
N ASP A 297 5.01 -30.57 -6.15
CA ASP A 297 5.95 -31.68 -6.00
C ASP A 297 7.06 -31.37 -4.96
N ALA A 298 8.01 -32.29 -4.77
CA ALA A 298 9.11 -32.08 -3.83
C ALA A 298 10.03 -30.93 -4.25
N ALA A 299 10.24 -30.71 -5.55
CA ALA A 299 11.09 -29.66 -6.07
C ALA A 299 10.47 -28.27 -5.82
N GLU A 300 9.17 -28.11 -6.07
CA GLU A 300 8.44 -26.87 -5.76
C GLU A 300 8.44 -26.56 -4.28
N ARG A 301 8.18 -27.55 -3.41
CA ARG A 301 8.24 -27.34 -1.95
C ARG A 301 9.63 -26.89 -1.49
N ASN A 302 10.69 -27.45 -2.08
CA ASN A 302 12.06 -27.05 -1.78
C ASN A 302 12.36 -25.65 -2.32
N PHE A 303 11.88 -25.30 -3.50
CA PHE A 303 11.97 -23.95 -4.06
C PHE A 303 11.30 -22.92 -3.16
N TYR A 304 10.08 -23.17 -2.66
CA TYR A 304 9.42 -22.27 -1.71
C TYR A 304 10.24 -22.05 -0.44
N ARG A 305 10.86 -23.11 0.12
CA ARG A 305 11.69 -22.99 1.32
C ARG A 305 12.99 -22.23 1.08
N ALA A 306 13.60 -22.43 -0.09
CA ALA A 306 14.89 -21.84 -0.46
C ALA A 306 14.76 -20.36 -0.80
N GLU A 307 13.75 -19.97 -1.58
CA GLU A 307 13.68 -18.63 -2.16
C GLU A 307 12.73 -17.67 -1.42
N PHE A 308 11.82 -18.21 -0.59
CA PHE A 308 10.82 -17.41 0.13
C PHE A 308 10.98 -17.52 1.65
N ARG A 309 10.58 -16.45 2.33
CA ARG A 309 10.40 -16.37 3.78
C ARG A 309 8.94 -16.03 4.09
N CYS A 310 8.57 -16.07 5.36
CA CYS A 310 7.22 -15.75 5.80
C CYS A 310 7.12 -14.34 6.38
N GLN A 311 5.99 -13.69 6.11
CA GLN A 311 5.46 -12.59 6.89
C GLN A 311 4.17 -13.10 7.53
N CYS A 312 4.18 -13.29 8.85
CA CYS A 312 3.07 -13.88 9.58
C CYS A 312 1.88 -12.95 9.67
N TYR A 313 0.69 -13.55 9.73
CA TYR A 313 -0.55 -12.86 10.04
C TYR A 313 -0.63 -12.56 11.54
N SER A 314 -1.55 -11.68 11.92
CA SER A 314 -1.77 -11.36 13.33
C SER A 314 -2.05 -12.63 14.13
N GLY A 315 -1.36 -12.76 15.25
CA GLY A 315 -1.48 -13.87 16.17
C GLY A 315 -0.43 -14.96 15.96
N TYR A 316 0.44 -14.85 14.96
CA TYR A 316 1.46 -15.84 14.65
C TYR A 316 2.85 -15.23 14.59
N LYS A 317 3.85 -16.01 14.99
CA LYS A 317 5.26 -15.64 15.02
C LYS A 317 6.12 -16.80 14.52
N ASP A 318 7.44 -16.66 14.61
CA ASP A 318 8.47 -17.59 14.12
C ASP A 318 8.70 -17.56 12.59
N GLU A 319 9.71 -18.29 12.11
CA GLU A 319 10.07 -18.30 10.69
C GLU A 319 9.04 -18.98 9.78
N ALA A 320 8.16 -19.83 10.30
CA ALA A 320 7.19 -20.62 9.57
C ALA A 320 5.74 -20.28 9.94
N CYS A 321 5.53 -19.24 10.75
CA CYS A 321 4.24 -18.85 11.33
C CYS A 321 3.54 -20.01 12.05
N GLY A 322 4.31 -20.93 12.64
CA GLY A 322 3.78 -22.14 13.28
C GLY A 322 3.33 -21.91 14.72
N GLN A 323 3.91 -20.92 15.39
CA GLN A 323 3.62 -20.61 16.78
C GLN A 323 2.67 -19.42 16.90
N MET A 324 1.73 -19.53 17.83
CA MET A 324 0.91 -18.39 18.25
C MET A 324 1.75 -17.40 19.05
N ASP A 325 1.46 -16.11 18.87
CA ASP A 325 2.09 -15.03 19.63
C ASP A 325 1.46 -14.92 21.03
N PRO A 326 2.21 -15.18 22.13
CA PRO A 326 1.70 -15.10 23.50
C PRO A 326 1.18 -13.71 23.87
N ALA A 327 1.72 -12.65 23.24
CA ALA A 327 1.27 -11.27 23.49
C ALA A 327 -0.16 -11.02 22.98
N GLN A 328 -0.65 -11.82 22.03
CA GLN A 328 -2.00 -11.73 21.49
C GLN A 328 -2.95 -12.81 22.07
N GLN A 329 -2.46 -13.66 22.98
CA GLN A 329 -3.28 -14.66 23.67
C GLN A 329 -4.05 -14.13 24.89
N GLN A 330 -3.82 -12.89 25.33
CA GLN A 330 -4.64 -12.27 26.39
C GLN A 330 -5.92 -11.66 25.80
N PRO A 331 -7.11 -12.26 26.04
CA PRO A 331 -8.37 -11.65 25.67
C PRO A 331 -8.75 -10.64 26.77
N GLY A 332 -8.79 -9.35 26.41
CA GLY A 332 -9.41 -8.33 27.26
C GLY A 332 -8.47 -7.59 28.21
N ALA A 333 -7.66 -6.69 27.66
CA ALA A 333 -7.37 -5.43 28.33
C ALA A 333 -7.85 -4.32 27.41
N ALA A 334 -9.04 -3.79 27.67
CA ALA A 334 -9.33 -2.40 27.30
C ALA A 334 -8.17 -1.53 27.83
N PRO A 335 -7.80 -0.42 27.18
CA PRO A 335 -6.88 0.52 27.79
C PRO A 335 -7.58 1.16 28.99
N GLY A 336 -7.46 0.49 30.13
CA GLY A 336 -8.02 0.91 31.40
C GLY A 336 -7.27 2.14 31.89
N LEU A 337 -8.01 3.23 32.03
CA LEU A 337 -7.73 4.34 32.92
C LEU A 337 -7.34 3.80 34.31
N GLN A 338 -6.05 3.57 34.60
CA GLN A 338 -5.55 3.37 35.96
C GLN A 338 -4.02 3.41 36.02
N ALA A 339 -3.47 4.62 35.97
CA ALA A 339 -2.10 4.91 36.45
C ALA A 339 -1.96 6.38 36.86
N TRP A 340 -2.93 6.95 37.57
CA TRP A 340 -2.81 8.28 38.19
C TRP A 340 -3.56 8.35 39.53
N ILE A 341 -3.47 7.33 40.37
CA ILE A 341 -3.84 7.47 41.78
C ILE A 341 -2.86 6.64 42.61
N THR A 342 -1.72 7.23 42.95
CA THR A 342 -0.99 6.97 44.20
C THR A 342 0.21 7.92 44.23
N ILE A 343 0.04 9.04 44.92
CA ILE A 343 1.03 9.80 45.72
C ILE A 343 0.34 11.15 45.99
N LEU A 344 -0.43 11.22 47.07
CA LEU A 344 -0.75 12.45 47.81
C LEU A 344 -1.54 12.08 49.07
N LEU A 345 -0.92 11.30 49.95
CA LEU A 345 -1.37 11.19 51.35
C LEU A 345 -0.15 10.89 52.23
N LEU A 346 0.45 11.94 52.78
CA LEU A 346 1.16 11.94 54.07
C LEU A 346 0.94 13.34 54.70
N PRO A 347 0.90 13.44 56.04
CA PRO A 347 -0.10 14.20 56.75
C PRO A 347 0.42 15.55 57.27
N LEU A 348 -0.54 16.43 57.54
CA LEU A 348 -0.43 17.57 58.44
C LEU A 348 0.31 17.21 59.73
N LEU A 349 1.48 17.78 59.96
CA LEU A 349 2.02 18.08 61.28
C LEU A 349 2.84 19.36 61.19
N ALA A 350 2.22 20.47 61.61
CA ALA A 350 2.95 21.67 62.04
C ALA A 350 3.74 21.35 63.31
N PRO A 351 4.84 22.08 63.55
CA PRO A 351 4.71 23.08 64.61
C PRO A 351 5.29 24.45 64.26
N VAL A 352 4.52 25.43 64.70
CA VAL A 352 4.88 26.79 65.13
C VAL A 352 6.21 26.81 65.88
N LEU A 353 7.07 27.81 65.60
CA LEU A 353 7.73 28.72 66.58
C LEU A 353 8.80 29.59 65.89
N LEU A 354 8.62 30.92 66.01
CA LEU A 354 9.55 32.07 66.05
C LEU A 354 10.88 31.98 65.25
N HIS A 355 11.22 32.96 64.39
CA HIS A 355 11.34 34.39 64.68
C HIS A 355 11.24 35.24 63.41
#